data_AF-A3VDK6-F1
#
_entry.id   AF-A3VDK6-F1
#
_cell.length_a   1.000
_cell.length_b   1.000
_cell.length_c   1.000
_cell.angle_alpha   90.00
_cell.angle_beta   90.00
_cell.angle_gamma   90.00
#
_symmetry.space_group_name_H-M   'P 1'
#
loop_
_entity.id
_entity.type
_entity.pdbx_description
1 polymer ?
#
loop_
_entity_poly.entity_id
_entity_poly.type
_entity_poly.pdbx_seq_one_letter_code
_entity_poly.pdbx_strand_id
1 'polypeptide(L)' 'MAIEKIQSASEVLDTFMSEQAQDESLDLATVAVIVGLRGDDKLTRTNLLRKLDEARNAALKDGDMQGEGGS' A
#
# COMPACT_ATOMS: atom_id res chain seq x y z
N MET A 1 9.91 13.76 -34.36
CA MET A 1 10.43 13.87 -32.99
C MET A 1 9.24 13.84 -32.06
N ALA A 2 9.12 12.81 -31.24
CA ALA A 2 8.07 12.79 -30.22
C ALA A 2 8.44 13.83 -29.16
N ILE A 3 7.53 14.77 -28.89
CA ILE A 3 7.66 15.68 -27.76
C ILE A 3 7.43 14.81 -26.54
N GLU A 4 8.48 14.43 -25.81
CA GLU A 4 8.32 13.83 -24.50
C GLU A 4 7.61 14.86 -23.63
N LYS A 5 6.34 14.58 -23.28
CA LYS A 5 5.59 15.42 -22.35
C LYS A 5 6.34 15.40 -21.02
N ILE A 6 6.75 16.58 -20.55
CA ILE A 6 7.30 16.74 -19.21
C ILE A 6 6.20 16.31 -18.24
N GLN A 7 6.42 15.22 -17.52
CA GLN A 7 5.53 14.74 -16.47
C GLN A 7 5.73 15.58 -15.21
N SER A 8 4.63 15.88 -14.52
CA SER A 8 4.67 16.42 -13.17
C SER A 8 5.24 15.40 -12.19
N ALA A 9 5.78 15.88 -11.08
CA ALA A 9 6.25 15.01 -9.99
C ALA A 9 5.13 14.09 -9.47
N SER A 10 3.88 14.58 -9.47
CA SER A 10 2.71 13.78 -9.07
C SER A 10 2.46 12.63 -10.03
N GLU A 11 2.49 12.87 -11.34
CA GLU A 11 2.31 11.83 -12.37
C GLU A 11 3.42 10.77 -12.32
N VAL A 12 4.67 11.19 -12.07
CA VAL A 12 5.80 10.27 -11.90
C VAL A 12 5.59 9.36 -10.68
N LEU A 13 5.15 9.95 -9.56
CA LEU A 13 4.88 9.19 -8.34
C LEU A 13 3.64 8.28 -8.48
N ASP A 14 2.59 8.72 -9.18
CA ASP A 14 1.40 7.90 -9.47
C ASP A 14 1.79 6.68 -10.29
N THR A 15 2.62 6.89 -11.31
CA THR A 15 3.11 5.82 -12.19
C THR A 15 3.96 4.83 -11.41
N PHE A 16 4.96 5.33 -10.67
CA PHE A 16 5.82 4.48 -9.84
C PHE A 16 5.02 3.65 -8.84
N MET A 17 4.07 4.24 -8.12
CA MET A 17 3.26 3.52 -7.13
C MET A 17 2.34 2.47 -7.78
N SER A 18 1.83 2.76 -8.99
CA SER A 18 1.03 1.80 -9.77
C SER A 18 1.86 0.61 -10.24
N GLU A 19 3.11 0.83 -10.62
CA GLU A 19 4.06 -0.24 -10.98
C GLU A 19 4.40 -1.09 -9.76
N GLN A 20 4.70 -0.47 -8.61
CA GLN A 20 5.01 -1.20 -7.37
C GLN A 20 3.80 -2.03 -6.90
N ALA A 21 2.57 -1.59 -7.14
CA ALA A 21 1.36 -2.35 -6.80
C ALA A 21 1.20 -3.64 -7.61
N GLN A 22 1.93 -3.81 -8.72
CA GLN A 22 1.96 -5.03 -9.51
C GLN A 22 3.15 -5.93 -9.19
N ASP A 23 4.07 -5.50 -8.31
CA ASP A 23 5.23 -6.29 -7.92
C ASP A 23 4.85 -7.31 -6.84
N GLU A 24 4.78 -8.58 -7.23
CA GLU A 24 4.45 -9.71 -6.34
C GLU A 24 5.51 -9.97 -5.25
N SER A 25 6.73 -9.41 -5.40
CA SER A 25 7.77 -9.52 -4.37
C SER A 25 7.56 -8.55 -3.21
N LEU A 26 6.70 -7.54 -3.39
CA LEU A 26 6.33 -6.58 -2.36
C LEU A 26 5.12 -7.06 -1.56
N ASP A 27 5.06 -6.66 -0.30
CA ASP A 27 3.85 -6.86 0.50
C ASP A 27 2.72 -5.97 -0.03
N LEU A 28 1.82 -6.59 -0.79
CA LEU A 28 0.68 -5.92 -1.42
C LEU A 28 -0.21 -5.19 -0.41
N ALA A 29 -0.31 -5.67 0.83
CA ALA A 29 -1.09 -4.99 1.88
C ALA A 29 -0.45 -3.66 2.28
N THR A 30 0.88 -3.64 2.45
CA THR A 30 1.65 -2.41 2.68
C THR A 30 1.55 -1.45 1.50
N VAL A 31 1.69 -1.95 0.27
CA VAL A 31 1.59 -1.10 -0.94
C VAL A 31 0.19 -0.48 -1.04
N ALA A 32 -0.87 -1.26 -0.81
CA ALA A 32 -2.24 -0.77 -0.81
C ALA A 32 -2.48 0.35 0.23
N VAL A 33 -1.90 0.22 1.43
CA VAL A 33 -1.96 1.27 2.47
C VAL A 33 -1.31 2.56 1.99
N ILE A 34 -0.12 2.48 1.37
CA ILE A 34 0.62 3.65 0.88
C ILE A 34 -0.14 4.34 -0.26
N VAL A 35 -0.62 3.56 -1.23
CA VAL A 35 -1.40 4.06 -2.38
C VAL A 35 -2.68 4.76 -1.90
N GLY A 36 -3.43 4.12 -0.99
CA GLY A 36 -4.66 4.70 -0.44
C GLY A 36 -4.40 6.01 0.31
N LEU A 37 -3.38 6.06 1.16
CA LEU A 37 -3.03 7.29 1.89
C LEU A 37 -2.60 8.42 0.95
N ARG A 38 -1.90 8.11 -0.15
CA ARG A 38 -1.49 9.11 -1.14
C ARG A 38 -2.67 9.62 -1.96
N GLY A 39 -3.56 8.73 -2.42
CA GLY A 39 -4.78 9.10 -3.14
C GLY A 39 -5.71 10.02 -2.32
N ASP A 40 -5.69 9.85 -1.00
CA ASP A 40 -6.45 10.67 -0.04
C ASP A 40 -5.76 11.98 0.38
N ASP A 41 -4.55 12.27 -0.12
CA ASP A 41 -3.68 13.37 0.35
C ASP A 41 -3.40 13.33 1.87
N LYS A 42 -3.32 12.11 2.42
CA LYS A 42 -3.12 11.83 3.86
C LYS A 42 -1.82 11.09 4.14
N LEU A 43 -0.95 10.94 3.16
CA LEU A 43 0.33 10.24 3.32
C LEU A 43 1.28 11.05 4.21
N THR A 44 1.19 10.81 5.51
CA THR A 44 2.09 11.32 6.52
C THR A 44 2.70 10.16 7.28
N ARG A 45 3.86 10.37 7.90
CA ARG A 45 4.50 9.34 8.74
C ARG A 45 3.55 8.78 9.80
N THR A 46 2.80 9.65 10.47
CA THR A 46 1.84 9.27 11.52
C THR A 46 0.72 8.39 10.96
N ASN A 47 0.11 8.79 9.84
CA ASN A 47 -0.98 8.02 9.24
C ASN A 47 -0.50 6.68 8.68
N LEU A 48 0.71 6.65 8.09
CA LEU A 48 1.32 5.42 7.60
C LEU A 48 1.53 4.43 8.74
N LEU A 49 2.23 4.83 9.80
CA LEU A 49 2.49 3.95 10.94
C LEU A 49 1.20 3.42 11.57
N ARG A 50 0.20 4.29 11.74
CA ARG A 50 -1.12 3.88 12.26
C ARG A 50 -1.80 2.85 11.37
N LYS A 51 -1.82 3.07 10.05
CA LYS A 51 -2.50 2.16 9.10
C LYS A 51 -1.78 0.82 8.95
N LEU A 52 -0.45 0.81 9.01
CA LEU A 52 0.31 -0.44 9.03
C LEU A 52 0.10 -1.23 10.32
N ASP A 53 -0.02 -0.53 11.47
CA ASP A 53 -0.35 -1.19 12.74
C ASP A 53 -1.75 -1.81 12.69
N GLU A 54 -2.75 -1.09 12.16
CA GLU A 54 -4.10 -1.61 11.91
C GLU A 54 -4.08 -2.85 11.01
N ALA A 55 -3.35 -2.81 9.89
CA ALA A 55 -3.22 -3.93 8.95
C ALA A 55 -2.55 -5.15 9.60
N ARG A 56 -1.46 -4.95 10.33
CA ARG A 56 -0.77 -6.01 11.08
C ARG A 56 -1.69 -6.64 12.12
N ASN A 57 -2.41 -5.83 12.89
CA ASN A 57 -3.31 -6.34 13.94
C ASN A 57 -4.52 -7.09 13.34
N ALA A 58 -4.98 -6.72 12.14
CA ALA A 58 -6.01 -7.46 11.43
C ALA A 58 -5.49 -8.84 10.97
N ALA A 59 -4.31 -8.89 10.35
CA ALA A 59 -3.70 -10.14 9.91
C ALA A 59 -3.46 -11.13 11.07
N LEU A 60 -3.08 -10.64 12.25
CA LEU A 60 -2.91 -11.47 13.44
C LEU A 60 -4.25 -12.04 13.95
N LYS A 61 -5.31 -11.23 13.97
CA LYS A 61 -6.66 -11.69 14.39
C LYS A 61 -7.24 -12.74 13.47
N ASP A 62 -6.99 -12.63 12.16
CA ASP A 62 -7.45 -13.61 11.18
C ASP A 62 -6.66 -14.93 11.28
N GLY A 63 -5.40 -14.87 11.71
CA GLY A 63 -4.57 -16.05 11.99
C GLY A 63 -5.04 -16.85 13.21
N ASP A 64 -5.48 -16.18 14.27
CA ASP A 64 -5.98 -16.84 15.48
C ASP A 64 -7.29 -17.63 15.24
N MET A 65 -8.13 -17.20 14.29
CA MET A 65 -9.38 -17.92 13.95
C MET A 65 -9.17 -19.21 13.14
N GLN A 66 -7.98 -19.49 12.61
CA GLN A 66 -7.66 -20.76 11.92
C GLN A 66 -7.10 -21.83 12.87
N GLY A 67 -6.83 -21.51 14.14
CA GLY A 67 -6.22 -22.42 15.12
C GLY A 67 -7.19 -23.27 15.95
N GLU A 68 -8.49 -22.95 16.00
CA GLU A 68 -9.46 -23.61 16.90
C GLU A 68 -10.47 -24.53 16.18
N GLY A 69 -10.04 -25.18 15.09
CA GLY A 69 -10.90 -26.07 14.27
C GLY A 69 -10.44 -27.52 14.14
N GLY A 70 -9.43 -27.97 14.91
CA GLY A 70 -8.97 -29.37 14.91
C GLY A 70 -9.68 -30.17 15.99
N SER A 71 -10.83 -30.79 15.65
CA SER A 71 -11.45 -31.87 16.43
C SER A 71 -10.71 -33.19 16.25
#